data_AF-A0A523HHA0-F1
#
_entry.id   AF-A0A523HHA0-F1
#
_cell.length_a   1.000
_cell.length_b   1.000
_cell.length_c   1.000
_cell.angle_alpha   90.00
_cell.angle_beta   90.00
_cell.angle_gamma   90.00
#
_symmetry.space_group_name_H-M   'P 1'
#
loop_
_entity.id
_entity.type
_entity.pdbx_description
1 polymer ?
#
loop_
_entity_poly.entity_id
_entity_poly.type
_entity_poly.pdbx_seq_one_letter_code
_entity_poly.pdbx_strand_id
1 'polypeptide(L)'
;MHDERFAQAIHYFNNRYFFEAHDVFEEIWMEERGRSRRFYQGLVQLATGFYHLSMKNLNGAASQLSKGVEKLNIFKPAFAGLELENLLREITECLAELKKQHVNSLSSEAFKMTIPKLTWSPKNIKL
;
A
#
# COMPACT_ATOMS: atom_id res chain seq x y z
N MET A 1 1.80 -12.79 -17.55
CA MET A 1 0.52 -12.77 -16.80
C MET A 1 0.20 -11.29 -16.56
N HIS A 2 -0.52 -10.66 -17.50
CA HIS A 2 -1.01 -9.28 -17.31
C HIS A 2 -2.46 -9.38 -16.87
N ASP A 3 -2.70 -9.19 -15.59
CA ASP A 3 -4.04 -9.07 -15.06
C ASP A 3 -4.47 -7.59 -15.19
N GLU A 4 -5.46 -7.31 -16.04
CA GLU A 4 -5.97 -5.95 -16.24
C GLU A 4 -6.50 -5.33 -14.94
N ARG A 5 -6.98 -6.17 -14.01
CA ARG A 5 -7.41 -5.77 -12.67
C ARG A 5 -6.28 -5.09 -11.90
N PHE A 6 -5.03 -5.50 -12.12
CA PHE A 6 -3.89 -4.90 -11.43
C PHE A 6 -3.72 -3.42 -11.78
N ALA A 7 -3.84 -3.08 -13.07
CA ALA A 7 -3.80 -1.69 -13.52
C ALA A 7 -4.97 -0.88 -12.95
N GLN A 8 -6.17 -1.49 -12.88
CA GLN A 8 -7.36 -0.87 -12.31
C GLN A 8 -7.20 -0.59 -10.80
N ALA A 9 -6.70 -1.57 -10.03
CA ALA A 9 -6.45 -1.40 -8.59
C ALA A 9 -5.42 -0.30 -8.33
N ILE A 10 -4.36 -0.23 -9.13
CA ILE A 10 -3.37 0.86 -9.08
C ILE A 10 -4.01 2.22 -9.39
N HIS A 11 -4.89 2.28 -10.39
CA HIS A 11 -5.63 3.49 -10.72
C HIS A 11 -6.51 3.94 -9.55
N TYR A 12 -7.27 3.05 -8.94
CA TYR A 12 -8.08 3.36 -7.76
C TYR A 12 -7.22 3.86 -6.59
N PHE A 13 -6.13 3.14 -6.26
CA PHE A 13 -5.24 3.52 -5.18
C PHE A 13 -4.65 4.92 -5.39
N ASN A 14 -4.15 5.20 -6.59
CA ASN A 14 -3.52 6.49 -6.92
C ASN A 14 -4.52 7.66 -6.94
N ASN A 15 -5.81 7.37 -7.09
CA ASN A 15 -6.91 8.34 -6.98
C ASN A 15 -7.59 8.35 -5.60
N ARG A 16 -7.02 7.64 -4.61
CA ARG A 16 -7.51 7.55 -3.22
C ARG A 16 -8.84 6.82 -3.03
N TYR A 17 -9.26 6.03 -4.02
CA TYR A 17 -10.34 5.06 -3.91
C TYR A 17 -9.80 3.78 -3.26
N PHE A 18 -9.40 3.88 -1.99
CA PHE A 18 -8.66 2.81 -1.31
C PHE A 18 -9.51 1.57 -1.04
N PHE A 19 -10.82 1.73 -0.88
CA PHE A 19 -11.74 0.62 -0.70
C PHE A 19 -11.89 -0.17 -2.00
N GLU A 20 -12.07 0.52 -3.12
CA GLU A 20 -12.15 -0.08 -4.45
C GLU A 20 -10.83 -0.72 -4.86
N ALA A 21 -9.69 -0.09 -4.52
CA ALA A 21 -8.38 -0.69 -4.71
C ALA A 21 -8.21 -1.97 -3.87
N HIS A 22 -8.69 -1.96 -2.61
CA HIS A 22 -8.66 -3.13 -1.73
C HIS A 22 -9.39 -4.32 -2.35
N ASP A 23 -10.63 -4.13 -2.78
CA ASP A 23 -11.46 -5.21 -3.30
C ASP A 23 -10.81 -5.87 -4.52
N VAL A 24 -10.32 -5.05 -5.46
CA VAL A 24 -9.65 -5.55 -6.65
C VAL A 24 -8.32 -6.25 -6.32
N PHE A 25 -7.52 -5.73 -5.38
CA PHE A 25 -6.30 -6.44 -4.94
C PHE A 25 -6.62 -7.74 -4.19
N GLU A 26 -7.73 -7.80 -3.45
CA GLU A 26 -8.17 -8.98 -2.71
C GLU A 26 -8.62 -10.09 -3.68
N GLU A 27 -9.36 -9.77 -4.73
CA GLU A 27 -9.71 -10.72 -5.79
C GLU A 27 -8.46 -11.40 -6.37
N ILE A 28 -7.47 -10.59 -6.79
CA ILE A 28 -6.20 -11.11 -7.33
C ILE A 28 -5.47 -11.95 -6.27
N TRP A 29 -5.43 -11.48 -5.02
CA TRP A 29 -4.79 -12.20 -3.91
C TRP A 29 -5.44 -13.57 -3.69
N MET A 30 -6.77 -13.67 -3.75
CA MET A 30 -7.50 -14.91 -3.51
C MET A 30 -7.23 -15.98 -4.57
N GLU A 31 -6.96 -15.57 -5.81
CA GLU A 31 -6.60 -16.45 -6.92
C GLU A 31 -5.10 -16.83 -6.92
N GLU A 32 -4.24 -15.95 -6.42
CA GLU A 32 -2.79 -16.15 -6.48
C GLU A 32 -2.27 -17.27 -5.56
N ARG A 33 -1.18 -17.93 -5.97
CA ARG A 33 -0.49 -19.01 -5.23
C ARG A 33 1.01 -18.72 -5.12
N GLY A 34 1.71 -19.46 -4.27
CA GLY A 34 3.16 -19.34 -4.12
C GLY A 34 3.63 -17.96 -3.63
N ARG A 35 4.79 -17.50 -4.11
CA ARG A 35 5.47 -16.29 -3.61
C ARG A 35 4.65 -15.02 -3.87
N SER A 36 4.04 -14.89 -5.04
CA SER A 36 3.21 -13.75 -5.48
C SER A 36 2.00 -13.52 -4.57
N ARG A 37 1.47 -14.56 -3.91
CA ARG A 37 0.36 -14.41 -2.95
C ARG A 37 0.73 -13.46 -1.79
N ARG A 38 1.99 -13.51 -1.31
CA ARG A 38 2.47 -12.60 -0.25
C ARG A 38 2.55 -11.15 -0.73
N PHE A 39 2.89 -10.96 -2.01
CA PHE A 39 2.94 -9.63 -2.63
C PHE A 39 1.56 -8.98 -2.66
N TYR A 40 0.54 -9.66 -3.22
CA TYR A 40 -0.81 -9.10 -3.28
C TYR A 40 -1.41 -8.90 -1.88
N GLN A 41 -1.15 -9.81 -0.93
CA GLN A 41 -1.56 -9.58 0.46
C GLN A 41 -0.95 -8.28 1.04
N GLY A 42 0.29 -7.96 0.68
CA GLY A 42 0.92 -6.70 1.05
C GLY A 42 0.18 -5.49 0.48
N LEU A 43 -0.24 -5.54 -0.80
CA LEU A 43 -0.99 -4.47 -1.45
C LEU A 43 -2.39 -4.28 -0.87
N VAL A 44 -3.10 -5.38 -0.57
CA VAL A 44 -4.37 -5.35 0.18
C VAL A 44 -4.18 -4.61 1.49
N GLN A 45 -3.12 -4.94 2.25
CA GLN A 45 -2.83 -4.27 3.53
C GLN A 45 -2.46 -2.79 3.38
N LEU A 46 -1.75 -2.41 2.30
CA LEU A 46 -1.51 -0.99 2.02
C LEU A 46 -2.82 -0.25 1.76
N ALA A 47 -3.69 -0.79 0.91
CA ALA A 47 -5.00 -0.20 0.62
C ALA A 47 -5.86 -0.07 1.90
N THR A 48 -5.96 -1.12 2.72
CA THR A 48 -6.66 -1.06 4.01
C THR A 48 -6.04 -0.02 4.95
N GLY A 49 -4.71 0.08 4.99
CA GLY A 49 -4.00 1.04 5.83
C GLY A 49 -4.32 2.48 5.47
N PHE A 50 -4.32 2.82 4.19
CA PHE A 50 -4.69 4.16 3.73
C PHE A 50 -6.19 4.45 3.81
N TYR A 51 -7.06 3.44 3.68
CA TYR A 51 -8.48 3.58 3.99
C TYR A 51 -8.72 3.91 5.47
N HIS A 52 -8.07 3.21 6.39
CA HIS A 52 -8.16 3.55 7.82
C HIS A 52 -7.67 4.96 8.11
N LEU A 53 -6.59 5.39 7.44
CA LEU A 53 -6.08 6.74 7.57
C LEU A 53 -7.12 7.78 7.11
N SER A 54 -7.79 7.57 5.97
CA SER A 54 -8.84 8.51 5.51
C SER A 54 -10.02 8.59 6.47
N MET A 55 -10.25 7.52 7.24
CA MET A 55 -11.25 7.46 8.32
C MET A 55 -10.75 7.96 9.68
N LYS A 56 -9.54 8.56 9.74
CA LYS A 56 -8.88 9.02 10.99
C LYS A 56 -8.63 7.90 12.02
N ASN A 57 -8.67 6.63 11.59
CA ASN A 57 -8.28 5.50 12.42
C ASN A 57 -6.76 5.30 12.34
N LEU A 58 -6.00 6.10 13.09
CA LEU A 58 -4.54 6.11 13.05
C LEU A 58 -3.92 4.77 13.47
N ASN A 59 -4.52 4.10 14.47
CA ASN A 59 -4.04 2.80 14.96
C ASN A 59 -4.25 1.70 13.90
N GLY A 60 -5.43 1.67 13.26
CA GLY A 60 -5.72 0.76 12.17
C GLY A 60 -4.82 1.00 10.96
N ALA A 61 -4.58 2.28 10.63
CA ALA A 61 -3.66 2.66 9.56
C ALA A 61 -2.24 2.16 9.84
N ALA A 62 -1.67 2.49 11.00
CA ALA A 62 -0.32 2.08 11.37
C ALA A 62 -0.15 0.54 11.38
N SER A 63 -1.14 -0.17 11.93
CA SER A 63 -1.14 -1.65 11.98
C SER A 63 -1.09 -2.27 10.58
N GLN A 64 -1.97 -1.83 9.67
CA GLN A 64 -2.06 -2.41 8.33
C GLN A 64 -0.89 -1.99 7.43
N LEU A 65 -0.49 -0.72 7.46
CA LEU A 65 0.66 -0.22 6.71
C LEU A 65 1.95 -0.94 7.12
N SER A 66 2.18 -1.17 8.42
CA SER A 66 3.37 -1.88 8.90
C SER A 66 3.43 -3.33 8.39
N LYS A 67 2.30 -4.05 8.41
CA LYS A 67 2.23 -5.42 7.88
C LYS A 67 2.45 -5.45 6.37
N GLY A 68 1.86 -4.48 5.64
CA GLY A 68 2.03 -4.37 4.20
C GLY A 68 3.50 -4.15 3.82
N VAL A 69 4.19 -3.23 4.50
CA VAL A 69 5.63 -2.98 4.31
C VAL A 69 6.45 -4.24 4.57
N GLU A 70 6.22 -4.95 5.69
CA GLU A 70 6.94 -6.19 6.02
C GLU A 70 6.79 -7.25 4.92
N LYS A 71 5.59 -7.40 4.34
CA LYS A 71 5.33 -8.36 3.27
C LYS A 71 6.01 -7.98 1.96
N LEU A 72 6.01 -6.69 1.62
CA LEU A 72 6.52 -6.19 0.35
C LEU A 72 8.05 -6.02 0.32
N ASN A 73 8.71 -5.92 1.48
CA ASN A 73 10.15 -5.64 1.55
C ASN A 73 11.02 -6.67 0.79
N ILE A 74 10.62 -7.94 0.76
CA ILE A 74 11.34 -9.02 0.06
C ILE A 74 11.23 -8.96 -1.47
N PHE A 75 10.46 -8.02 -2.01
CA PHE A 75 10.21 -7.84 -3.44
C PHE A 75 10.92 -6.60 -4.00
N LYS A 76 11.65 -5.87 -3.17
CA LYS A 76 12.48 -4.75 -3.61
C LYS A 76 13.54 -5.19 -4.65
N PRO A 77 13.94 -4.31 -5.58
CA PRO A 77 13.47 -2.92 -5.70
C PRO A 77 12.13 -2.79 -6.45
N ALA A 78 11.69 -3.83 -7.16
CA ALA A 78 10.46 -3.86 -7.93
C ALA A 78 9.95 -5.28 -8.14
N PHE A 79 8.63 -5.45 -8.27
CA PHE A 79 8.00 -6.73 -8.60
C PHE A 79 6.70 -6.50 -9.37
N ALA A 80 6.39 -7.38 -10.34
CA ALA A 80 5.22 -7.23 -11.23
C ALA A 80 5.13 -5.85 -11.92
N GLY A 81 6.29 -5.23 -12.19
CA GLY A 81 6.39 -3.88 -12.76
C GLY A 81 6.10 -2.73 -11.79
N LEU A 82 5.79 -3.02 -10.51
CA LEU A 82 5.58 -2.03 -9.46
C LEU A 82 6.91 -1.67 -8.79
N GLU A 83 7.22 -0.39 -8.72
CA GLU A 83 8.40 0.12 -8.00
C GLU A 83 8.15 0.10 -6.49
N LEU A 84 9.00 -0.61 -5.74
CA LEU A 84 8.81 -0.84 -4.31
C LEU A 84 9.83 -0.08 -3.45
N GLU A 85 11.03 0.22 -3.95
CA GLU A 85 12.06 0.86 -3.14
C GLU A 85 11.60 2.22 -2.58
N ASN A 86 11.19 3.13 -3.47
CA ASN A 86 10.71 4.46 -3.11
C ASN A 86 9.37 4.41 -2.36
N LEU A 87 8.43 3.59 -2.85
CA LEU A 87 7.12 3.41 -2.22
C LEU A 87 7.25 3.01 -0.75
N LEU A 88 8.06 1.98 -0.45
CA LEU A 88 8.21 1.48 0.91
C LEU A 88 8.98 2.46 1.81
N ARG A 89 9.90 3.26 1.26
CA ARG A 89 10.53 4.36 2.00
C ARG A 89 9.49 5.40 2.42
N GLU A 90 8.69 5.90 1.49
CA GLU A 90 7.66 6.91 1.76
C GLU A 90 6.61 6.41 2.78
N ILE A 91 6.19 5.14 2.69
CA ILE A 91 5.26 4.55 3.67
C ILE A 91 5.92 4.41 5.05
N THR A 92 7.22 4.09 5.10
CA THR A 92 7.95 3.99 6.38
C THR A 92 8.06 5.36 7.06
N GLU A 93 8.28 6.42 6.29
CA GLU A 93 8.24 7.80 6.78
C GLU A 93 6.82 8.15 7.32
N CYS A 94 5.77 7.79 6.58
CA CYS A 94 4.38 7.93 7.04
C CYS A 94 4.14 7.20 8.38
N LEU A 95 4.63 5.97 8.53
CA LEU A 95 4.53 5.18 9.75
C LEU A 95 5.26 5.83 10.93
N ALA A 96 6.43 6.42 10.69
CA ALA A 96 7.19 7.13 11.73
C ALA A 96 6.39 8.32 12.26
N GLU A 97 5.74 9.07 11.38
CA GLU A 97 4.90 10.21 11.76
C GLU A 97 3.63 9.79 12.50
N LEU A 98 2.94 8.74 12.04
CA LEU A 98 1.77 8.19 12.75
C LEU A 98 2.10 7.77 14.18
N LYS A 99 3.28 7.19 14.41
CA LYS A 99 3.75 6.81 15.75
C LYS A 99 4.02 8.03 16.64
N LYS A 100 4.55 9.13 16.11
CA LYS A 100 4.77 10.37 16.86
C LYS A 100 3.44 10.98 17.34
N GLN A 101 2.40 10.94 16.51
CA GLN A 101 1.08 11.44 16.88
C GLN A 101 0.38 10.60 17.96
N HIS A 102 0.69 9.30 18.03
CA HIS A 102 0.18 8.45 19.11
C HIS A 102 0.77 8.84 20.49
N VAL A 103 1.97 9.43 20.52
CA VAL A 103 2.67 9.86 21.74
C VAL A 103 2.27 11.28 22.17
N ASN A 104 1.99 12.17 21.21
CA ASN A 104 1.55 13.55 21.48
C ASN A 104 0.04 13.69 21.27
N SER A 105 -0.75 13.54 22.33
CA SER A 105 -2.22 13.70 22.30
C SER A 105 -2.72 15.14 22.04
N LEU A 106 -1.85 16.09 21.68
CA LEU A 106 -2.18 17.51 21.56
C LEU A 106 -1.37 18.17 20.43
N SER A 107 -1.95 18.27 19.23
CA SER A 107 -1.91 19.50 18.42
C SER A 107 -2.81 19.32 17.20
N SER A 108 -3.64 20.33 16.98
CA SER A 108 -4.64 20.46 15.92
C SER A 108 -4.05 20.93 14.58
N GLU A 109 -2.73 20.89 14.40
CA GLU A 109 -2.11 21.15 13.11
C GLU A 109 -2.51 20.06 12.13
N ALA A 110 -3.06 20.48 10.99
CA ALA A 110 -3.48 19.58 9.93
C ALA A 110 -2.30 18.69 9.51
N PHE A 111 -2.36 17.42 9.92
CA PHE A 111 -1.40 16.40 9.53
C PHE A 111 -1.42 16.24 8.00
N LYS A 112 -0.51 16.94 7.31
CA LYS A 112 -0.34 16.83 5.87
C LYS A 112 0.55 15.62 5.58
N MET A 113 -0.05 14.45 5.58
CA MET A 113 0.64 13.25 5.10
C MET A 113 0.46 13.13 3.58
N THR A 114 1.58 13.09 2.86
CA THR A 114 1.56 12.77 1.43
C THR A 114 1.27 11.28 1.30
N ILE A 115 0.17 10.94 0.64
CA ILE A 115 -0.10 9.54 0.30
C ILE A 115 0.81 9.17 -0.88
N PRO A 116 1.69 8.17 -0.72
CA PRO A 116 2.56 7.71 -1.80
C PRO A 116 1.72 7.11 -2.94
N LYS A 117 2.23 7.24 -4.16
CA LYS A 117 1.60 6.64 -5.35
C LYS A 117 2.28 5.32 -5.70
N LEU A 118 1.50 4.40 -6.24
CA LEU A 118 1.97 3.19 -6.88
C LEU A 118 2.49 3.54 -8.28
N THR A 119 3.81 3.61 -8.44
CA THR A 119 4.47 3.78 -9.74
C THR A 119 4.62 2.41 -10.40
N TRP A 120 3.94 2.21 -11.53
CA TRP A 120 3.86 0.93 -12.22
C TRP A 120 4.19 1.06 -13.70
N SER A 121 5.01 0.13 -14.21
CA SER A 121 5.34 0.00 -15.62
C SER A 121 5.11 -1.44 -16.09
N PRO A 122 4.07 -1.71 -16.90
CA PRO A 122 3.81 -3.05 -17.43
C PRO A 122 4.95 -3.57 -18.33
N LYS A 123 5.78 -2.69 -18.89
CA LYS A 123 6.88 -3.04 -19.79
C LYS A 123 8.07 -3.71 -19.10
N ASN A 124 8.12 -3.71 -17.77
CA ASN A 124 9.24 -4.23 -16.97
C ASN A 124 9.00 -5.63 -16.39
N ILE A 125 7.99 -6.36 -16.85
CA ILE A 125 7.75 -7.75 -16.44
C ILE A 125 8.62 -8.66 -17.31
N LYS A 126 9.82 -9.00 -16.84
CA LYS A 126 10.61 -10.08 -17.46
C LYS A 126 9.89 -11.40 -17.17
N LEU A 127 9.44 -12.08 -18.23
CA LEU A 127 8.97 -13.47 -18.20
C LEU A 127 10.09 -14.41 -17.74
#